data_AF-A0A554I6V9-F1
#
_entry.id   AF-A0A554I6V9-F1
#
_cell.length_a   1.000
_cell.length_b   1.000
_cell.length_c   1.000
_cell.angle_alpha   90.00
_cell.angle_beta   90.00
_cell.angle_gamma   90.00
#
_symmetry.space_group_name_H-M   'P 1'
#
loop_
_entity.id
_entity.type
_entity.pdbx_description
1 polymer ?
#
loop_
_entity_poly.entity_id
_entity_poly.type
_entity_poly.pdbx_seq_one_letter_code
_entity_poly.pdbx_strand_id
1 'polypeptide(L)'
;MEPEIKTKKLWSKKAFTLIELLVVIAIIGLLATIVTVSVNSARKKARDAKRVADLKQIQTALEIFYDQYGQYPVTAGHTYWDGHWMAFQNCLQTGTGCYNYGAGSISPYTPIIIKVPQDPLDSDPNSANNGTTYYYAWPAGCGNGQSYRLAAYLETPNHPALANDLGGSFYNNNGGCDGQGYCVGAGTCAGW
;
A
#
# COMPACT_ATOMS: atom_id res chain seq x y z
N MET A 1 -45.82 -13.37 -73.10
CA MET A 1 -45.51 -13.07 -71.68
C MET A 1 -44.01 -13.24 -71.55
N GLU A 2 -43.27 -12.13 -71.51
CA GLU A 2 -41.81 -12.10 -71.60
C GLU A 2 -41.22 -11.87 -70.20
N PRO A 3 -40.19 -12.59 -69.75
CA PRO A 3 -39.66 -12.42 -68.39
C PRO A 3 -38.59 -11.30 -68.33
N GLU A 4 -38.77 -10.36 -67.40
CA GLU A 4 -37.75 -9.36 -67.05
C GLU A 4 -36.57 -10.00 -66.28
N ILE A 5 -35.35 -9.85 -66.80
CA ILE A 5 -34.12 -10.27 -66.12
C ILE A 5 -33.65 -9.13 -65.20
N LYS A 6 -33.88 -9.26 -63.89
CA LYS A 6 -33.35 -8.33 -62.88
C LYS A 6 -31.87 -8.62 -62.61
N THR A 7 -30.97 -7.78 -63.12
CA THR A 7 -29.53 -7.84 -62.82
C THR A 7 -29.23 -7.47 -61.37
N LYS A 8 -28.77 -8.43 -60.57
CA LYS A 8 -28.28 -8.18 -59.20
C LYS A 8 -26.98 -7.38 -59.24
N LYS A 9 -26.98 -6.20 -58.62
CA LYS A 9 -25.80 -5.35 -58.42
C LYS A 9 -24.80 -6.07 -57.48
N LEU A 10 -23.79 -6.71 -58.03
CA LEU A 10 -22.71 -7.35 -57.28
C LEU A 10 -21.84 -6.26 -56.65
N TRP A 11 -21.92 -6.10 -55.32
CA TRP A 11 -21.01 -5.23 -54.59
C TRP A 11 -19.62 -5.86 -54.61
N SER A 12 -18.66 -5.15 -55.19
CA SER A 12 -17.24 -5.52 -55.17
C SER A 12 -16.77 -5.60 -53.71
N LYS A 13 -16.58 -6.82 -53.21
CA LYS A 13 -15.95 -7.03 -51.90
C LYS A 13 -14.47 -6.73 -52.07
N LYS A 14 -14.00 -5.61 -51.51
CA LYS A 14 -12.57 -5.31 -51.43
C LYS A 14 -11.90 -6.40 -50.59
N ALA A 15 -11.05 -7.20 -51.23
CA ALA A 15 -10.19 -8.16 -50.53
C ALA A 15 -8.99 -7.42 -49.97
N PHE A 16 -8.70 -7.60 -48.68
CA PHE A 16 -7.49 -7.08 -48.05
C PHE A 16 -6.26 -7.80 -48.60
N THR A 17 -5.20 -7.05 -48.84
CA THR A 17 -3.90 -7.62 -49.22
C THR A 17 -3.19 -8.21 -48.00
N LEU A 18 -2.35 -9.23 -48.21
CA LEU A 18 -1.52 -9.80 -47.15
C LEU A 18 -0.59 -8.75 -46.52
N ILE A 19 -0.09 -7.81 -47.33
CA ILE A 19 0.79 -6.74 -46.86
C ILE A 19 0.05 -5.73 -45.97
N GLU A 20 -1.20 -5.39 -46.28
CA GLU A 20 -2.01 -4.52 -45.42
C GLU A 20 -2.22 -5.15 -44.04
N LEU A 21 -2.54 -6.45 -43.99
CA LEU A 21 -2.71 -7.14 -42.71
C LEU A 21 -1.39 -7.21 -41.93
N LEU A 22 -0.27 -7.46 -42.60
CA LEU A 22 1.06 -7.54 -41.99
C LEU A 22 1.48 -6.20 -41.38
N VAL A 23 1.27 -5.10 -42.10
CA VAL A 23 1.59 -3.75 -41.59
C VAL A 23 0.74 -3.41 -40.36
N VAL A 24 -0.54 -3.79 -40.35
CA VAL A 24 -1.44 -3.51 -39.22
C VAL A 24 -0.98 -4.24 -37.95
N ILE A 25 -0.67 -5.55 -38.02
CA ILE A 25 -0.21 -6.29 -36.84
C ILE A 25 1.16 -5.77 -36.36
N ALA A 26 2.03 -5.32 -37.27
CA ALA A 26 3.31 -4.72 -36.91
C ALA A 26 3.12 -3.42 -36.12
N ILE A 27 2.20 -2.55 -36.57
CA ILE A 27 1.87 -1.30 -35.87
C ILE A 27 1.22 -1.59 -34.50
N ILE A 28 0.27 -2.53 -34.43
CA ILE A 28 -0.37 -2.91 -33.17
C ILE A 28 0.67 -3.46 -32.19
N GLY A 29 1.58 -4.32 -32.64
CA GLY A 29 2.68 -4.86 -31.82
C GLY A 29 3.60 -3.76 -31.28
N LEU A 30 3.97 -2.80 -32.13
CA LEU A 30 4.78 -1.65 -31.71
C LEU A 30 4.06 -0.82 -30.64
N LEU A 31 2.80 -0.44 -30.88
CA LEU A 31 2.04 0.37 -29.93
C LEU A 31 1.80 -0.37 -28.60
N ALA A 32 1.53 -1.68 -28.64
CA ALA A 32 1.28 -2.48 -27.45
C ALA A 32 2.49 -2.53 -26.50
N THR A 33 3.72 -2.59 -27.03
CA THR A 33 4.94 -2.61 -26.19
C THR A 33 5.16 -1.29 -25.45
N ILE A 34 4.98 -0.15 -26.14
CA ILE A 34 5.10 1.19 -25.55
C ILE A 34 4.05 1.38 -24.44
N VAL A 35 2.79 0.99 -24.71
CA VAL A 35 1.70 1.10 -23.74
C VAL A 35 1.98 0.26 -22.48
N THR A 36 2.48 -0.97 -22.63
CA THR A 36 2.72 -1.88 -21.51
C THR A 36 3.71 -1.31 -20.49
N VAL A 37 4.83 -0.74 -20.95
CA VAL A 37 5.83 -0.11 -20.06
C VAL A 37 5.24 1.09 -19.32
N SER A 38 4.48 1.95 -20.02
CA SER A 38 3.87 3.14 -19.43
C SER A 38 2.85 2.81 -18.34
N VAL A 39 2.00 1.79 -18.58
CA VAL A 39 0.96 1.35 -17.62
C VAL A 39 1.58 0.77 -16.35
N ASN A 40 2.68 0.01 -16.48
CA ASN A 40 3.36 -0.55 -15.32
C ASN A 40 3.92 0.55 -14.41
N SER A 41 4.54 1.60 -14.98
CA SER A 41 5.01 2.76 -14.20
C SER A 41 3.84 3.51 -13.52
N ALA A 42 2.74 3.73 -14.24
CA ALA A 42 1.55 4.38 -13.70
C ALA A 42 0.93 3.60 -12.52
N ARG A 43 0.88 2.26 -12.63
CA ARG A 43 0.39 1.38 -11.54
C ARG A 43 1.25 1.48 -10.29
N LYS A 44 2.59 1.53 -10.43
CA LYS A 44 3.51 1.72 -9.28
C LYS A 44 3.22 3.03 -8.55
N LYS A 45 3.15 4.14 -9.28
CA LYS A 45 2.83 5.46 -8.71
C LYS A 45 1.45 5.49 -8.03
N ALA A 46 0.45 4.84 -8.62
CA ALA A 46 -0.88 4.75 -8.02
C ALA A 46 -0.88 3.96 -6.71
N ARG A 47 -0.11 2.86 -6.62
CA ARG A 47 0.07 2.11 -5.38
C ARG A 47 0.82 2.94 -4.34
N ASP A 48 1.89 3.64 -4.71
CA ASP A 48 2.64 4.51 -3.79
C ASP A 48 1.75 5.63 -3.22
N ALA A 49 0.95 6.29 -4.06
CA ALA A 49 -0.02 7.29 -3.61
C ALA A 49 -1.04 6.68 -2.63
N LYS A 50 -1.49 5.45 -2.89
CA LYS A 50 -2.37 4.71 -1.98
C LYS A 50 -1.66 4.41 -0.65
N ARG A 51 -0.42 3.91 -0.65
CA ARG A 51 0.35 3.64 0.59
C ARG A 51 0.47 4.89 1.46
N VAL A 52 0.82 6.02 0.86
CA VAL A 52 0.94 7.31 1.57
C VAL A 52 -0.40 7.74 2.18
N ALA A 53 -1.50 7.60 1.42
CA ALA A 53 -2.84 7.93 1.91
C ALA A 53 -3.30 6.99 3.04
N ASP A 54 -3.03 5.69 2.89
CA ASP A 54 -3.37 4.65 3.86
C ASP A 54 -2.64 4.89 5.19
N LEU A 55 -1.34 5.21 5.18
CA LEU A 55 -0.61 5.53 6.42
C LEU A 55 -1.17 6.78 7.11
N LYS A 56 -1.54 7.82 6.36
CA LYS A 56 -2.16 9.04 6.93
C LYS A 56 -3.52 8.77 7.55
N GLN A 57 -4.31 7.87 6.94
CA GLN A 57 -5.59 7.44 7.50
C GLN A 57 -5.38 6.73 8.84
N ILE A 58 -4.38 5.84 8.92
CA ILE A 58 -4.04 5.13 10.15
C ILE A 58 -3.46 6.08 11.19
N GLN A 59 -2.64 7.06 10.78
CA GLN A 59 -2.14 8.11 11.66
C GLN A 59 -3.28 8.81 12.38
N THR A 60 -4.31 9.22 11.63
CA THR A 60 -5.52 9.86 12.19
C THR A 60 -6.23 8.94 13.18
N ALA A 61 -6.35 7.65 12.87
CA ALA A 61 -6.91 6.66 13.79
C ALA A 61 -6.10 6.56 15.09
N LEU A 62 -4.77 6.56 15.00
CA LEU A 62 -3.90 6.52 16.17
C LEU A 62 -3.99 7.77 17.04
N GLU A 63 -4.19 8.95 16.46
CA GLU A 63 -4.46 10.16 17.25
C GLU A 63 -5.79 10.05 18.00
N ILE A 64 -6.86 9.56 17.35
CA ILE A 64 -8.15 9.31 18.02
C ILE A 64 -8.00 8.29 19.16
N PHE A 65 -7.20 7.25 18.94
CA PHE A 65 -6.87 6.28 19.99
C PHE A 65 -6.18 6.98 21.17
N TYR A 66 -5.16 7.79 20.89
CA TYR A 66 -4.40 8.50 21.91
C TYR A 66 -5.31 9.43 22.73
N ASP A 67 -6.21 10.15 22.07
CA ASP A 67 -7.19 11.03 22.74
C ASP A 67 -8.12 10.26 23.70
N GLN A 68 -8.44 8.99 23.40
CA GLN A 68 -9.29 8.16 24.24
C GLN A 68 -8.56 7.48 25.39
N TYR A 69 -7.33 7.00 25.16
CA TYR A 69 -6.63 6.11 26.09
C TYR A 69 -5.35 6.72 26.69
N GLY A 70 -4.95 7.90 26.25
CA GLY A 70 -3.77 8.65 26.74
C GLY A 70 -2.42 8.07 26.32
N GLN A 71 -2.42 7.01 25.50
CA GLN A 71 -1.25 6.30 24.99
C GLN A 71 -1.59 5.72 23.62
N TYR A 72 -0.58 5.44 22.80
CA TYR A 72 -0.72 4.68 21.56
C TYR A 72 -0.81 3.17 21.84
N PRO A 73 -1.52 2.40 20.98
CA PRO A 73 -1.71 0.98 21.20
C PRO A 73 -0.40 0.21 21.20
N VAL A 74 -0.29 -0.71 22.14
CA VAL A 74 0.72 -1.76 22.14
C VAL A 74 0.08 -3.04 21.63
N THR A 75 0.67 -3.71 20.65
CA THR A 75 0.17 -5.00 20.13
C THR A 75 1.24 -6.07 20.19
N ALA A 76 0.87 -7.32 20.48
CA ALA A 76 1.82 -8.43 20.52
C ALA A 76 2.68 -8.50 19.24
N GLY A 77 3.99 -8.75 19.40
CA GLY A 77 4.93 -8.92 18.27
C GLY A 77 5.57 -7.63 17.73
N HIS A 78 5.24 -6.47 18.28
CA HIS A 78 5.82 -5.16 17.92
C HIS A 78 7.37 -5.06 18.03
N THR A 79 8.05 -5.99 18.72
CA THR A 79 9.51 -6.03 18.91
C THR A 79 10.26 -6.76 17.80
N TYR A 80 9.58 -7.29 16.79
CA TYR A 80 10.22 -8.04 15.72
C TYR A 80 9.66 -7.61 14.36
N TRP A 81 10.48 -7.69 13.31
CA TRP A 81 10.12 -7.35 11.93
C TRP A 81 9.14 -8.36 11.28
N ASP A 82 8.52 -9.24 12.07
CA ASP A 82 7.88 -10.46 11.60
C ASP A 82 6.39 -10.29 11.23
N GLY A 83 6.02 -9.13 10.66
CA GLY A 83 4.71 -9.02 10.00
C GLY A 83 3.52 -9.17 10.96
N HIS A 84 3.58 -8.55 12.13
CA HIS A 84 2.45 -8.54 13.08
C HIS A 84 1.38 -7.50 12.71
N TRP A 85 1.26 -7.15 11.42
CA TRP A 85 0.26 -6.20 10.95
C TRP A 85 -1.15 -6.66 11.34
N MET A 86 -1.45 -7.96 11.27
CA MET A 86 -2.74 -8.48 11.73
C MET A 86 -3.01 -8.22 13.23
N ALA A 87 -1.99 -8.26 14.10
CA ALA A 87 -2.18 -7.94 15.53
C ALA A 87 -2.56 -6.46 15.71
N PHE A 88 -1.89 -5.57 14.96
CA PHE A 88 -2.24 -4.16 14.87
C PHE A 88 -3.66 -3.92 14.35
N GLN A 89 -4.03 -4.59 13.26
CA GLN A 89 -5.37 -4.56 12.69
C GLN A 89 -6.44 -5.01 13.68
N ASN A 90 -6.24 -6.16 14.33
CA ASN A 90 -7.17 -6.68 15.33
C ASN A 90 -7.34 -5.72 16.51
N CYS A 91 -6.25 -5.13 17.00
CA CYS A 91 -6.29 -4.13 18.07
C CYS A 91 -7.14 -2.92 17.66
N LEU A 92 -6.89 -2.31 16.50
CA LEU A 92 -7.63 -1.11 16.09
C LEU A 92 -9.09 -1.38 15.69
N GLN A 93 -9.38 -2.54 15.08
CA GLN A 93 -10.71 -2.87 14.54
C GLN A 93 -11.62 -3.56 15.54
N THR A 94 -11.07 -4.36 16.45
CA THR A 94 -11.85 -5.22 17.36
C THR A 94 -11.57 -4.94 18.84
N GLY A 95 -10.44 -4.28 19.15
CA GLY A 95 -9.98 -4.10 20.52
C GLY A 95 -9.35 -5.31 21.17
N THR A 96 -9.23 -6.42 20.43
CA THR A 96 -8.61 -7.65 20.94
C THR A 96 -7.09 -7.59 20.78
N GLY A 97 -6.33 -8.05 21.78
CA GLY A 97 -4.86 -8.07 21.71
C GLY A 97 -4.22 -6.67 21.71
N CYS A 98 -4.96 -5.70 22.22
CA CYS A 98 -4.62 -4.29 22.33
C CYS A 98 -4.20 -4.05 23.79
N TYR A 99 -3.03 -3.47 24.02
CA TYR A 99 -2.45 -3.30 25.35
C TYR A 99 -2.02 -1.85 25.55
N ASN A 100 -1.88 -1.47 26.82
CA ASN A 100 -1.22 -0.24 27.23
C ASN A 100 0.15 -0.54 27.83
N TYR A 101 1.12 0.34 27.58
CA TYR A 101 2.44 0.17 28.17
C TYR A 101 2.35 0.19 29.70
N GLY A 102 2.79 -0.90 30.34
CA GLY A 102 2.78 -1.05 31.80
C GLY A 102 1.42 -1.29 32.45
N ALA A 103 0.32 -1.33 31.69
CA ALA A 103 -1.04 -1.46 32.22
C ALA A 103 -1.81 -2.71 31.75
N GLY A 104 -1.19 -3.57 30.93
CA GLY A 104 -1.81 -4.81 30.46
C GLY A 104 -2.86 -4.57 29.35
N SER A 105 -3.75 -5.54 29.15
CA SER A 105 -4.76 -5.47 28.08
C SER A 105 -5.77 -4.35 28.34
N ILE A 106 -6.06 -3.54 27.32
CA ILE A 106 -7.14 -2.55 27.38
C ILE A 106 -8.45 -3.21 26.95
N SER A 107 -9.36 -3.41 27.89
CA SER A 107 -10.71 -3.94 27.64
C SER A 107 -11.69 -3.36 28.66
N PRO A 108 -12.88 -2.89 28.25
CA PRO A 108 -13.43 -2.92 26.88
C PRO A 108 -12.92 -1.76 26.02
N TYR A 109 -12.54 -2.07 24.79
CA TYR A 109 -12.06 -1.10 23.79
C TYR A 109 -13.16 -0.78 22.77
N THR A 110 -13.29 0.49 22.40
CA THR A 110 -14.14 0.91 21.28
C THR A 110 -13.36 0.90 19.97
N PRO A 111 -13.79 0.15 18.94
CA PRO A 111 -13.15 0.17 17.62
C PRO A 111 -12.93 1.58 17.09
N ILE A 112 -11.70 1.88 16.71
CA ILE A 112 -11.30 3.22 16.25
C ILE A 112 -11.45 3.34 14.73
N ILE A 113 -11.28 2.23 14.01
CA ILE A 113 -11.39 2.18 12.55
C ILE A 113 -12.05 0.88 12.11
N ILE A 114 -12.99 0.97 11.17
CA ILE A 114 -13.76 -0.19 10.68
C ILE A 114 -12.85 -1.16 9.92
N LYS A 115 -11.98 -0.61 9.07
CA LYS A 115 -11.01 -1.37 8.29
C LYS A 115 -9.66 -0.68 8.29
N VAL A 116 -8.67 -1.32 8.90
CA VAL A 116 -7.28 -0.89 8.76
C VAL A 116 -6.83 -1.24 7.32
N PRO A 117 -6.30 -0.27 6.56
CA PRO A 117 -5.76 -0.52 5.24
C PRO A 117 -4.67 -1.62 5.20
N GLN A 118 -4.45 -2.18 4.03
CA GLN A 118 -3.41 -3.17 3.76
C GLN A 118 -2.71 -2.84 2.45
N ASP A 119 -1.44 -3.19 2.33
CA ASP A 119 -0.65 -2.91 1.14
C ASP A 119 -1.32 -3.51 -0.12
N PRO A 120 -1.38 -2.78 -1.24
CA PRO A 120 -2.01 -3.30 -2.46
C PRO A 120 -1.35 -4.53 -3.06
N LEU A 121 -0.09 -4.82 -2.72
CA LEU A 121 0.64 -6.01 -3.16
C LEU A 121 0.64 -7.13 -2.12
N ASP A 122 0.21 -6.86 -0.89
CA ASP A 122 0.16 -7.83 0.17
C ASP A 122 -1.28 -8.31 0.39
N SER A 123 -1.54 -9.58 0.08
CA SER A 123 -2.84 -10.20 0.31
C SER A 123 -2.94 -10.89 1.67
N ASP A 124 -1.84 -11.04 2.41
CA ASP A 124 -1.80 -11.81 3.65
C ASP A 124 -1.20 -10.98 4.80
N PRO A 125 -2.04 -10.47 5.72
CA PRO A 125 -1.56 -9.62 6.82
C PRO A 125 -0.74 -10.37 7.87
N ASN A 126 -0.60 -11.69 7.76
CA ASN A 126 0.22 -12.56 8.62
C ASN A 126 1.54 -13.00 8.00
N SER A 127 1.74 -12.69 6.73
CA SER A 127 2.96 -13.09 6.08
C SER A 127 4.11 -12.26 6.64
N ALA A 128 5.14 -12.93 7.18
CA ALA A 128 6.44 -12.35 7.48
C ALA A 128 7.20 -11.94 6.18
N ASN A 129 6.48 -11.44 5.18
CA ASN A 129 7.00 -11.14 3.86
C ASN A 129 7.85 -9.87 3.92
N ASN A 130 9.15 -10.06 4.12
CA ASN A 130 10.28 -9.37 3.48
C ASN A 130 10.05 -7.96 2.85
N GLY A 131 9.41 -7.01 3.53
CA GLY A 131 9.36 -5.62 3.09
C GLY A 131 8.15 -5.17 2.25
N THR A 132 7.09 -5.97 2.09
CA THR A 132 5.91 -5.57 1.29
C THR A 132 4.68 -5.14 2.11
N THR A 133 4.75 -5.25 3.43
CA THR A 133 3.62 -4.98 4.33
C THR A 133 3.75 -3.60 4.97
N TYR A 134 2.65 -3.06 5.50
CA TYR A 134 2.71 -1.90 6.39
C TYR A 134 3.30 -2.27 7.73
N TYR A 135 4.04 -1.34 8.33
CA TYR A 135 4.71 -1.57 9.61
C TYR A 135 4.19 -0.60 10.64
N TYR A 136 3.92 -1.12 11.84
CA TYR A 136 3.67 -0.34 13.05
C TYR A 136 4.64 -0.80 14.12
N ALA A 137 5.43 0.13 14.65
CA ALA A 137 6.42 -0.16 15.67
C ALA A 137 6.51 0.99 16.68
N TRP A 138 7.12 0.69 17.82
CA TRP A 138 7.58 1.70 18.77
C TRP A 138 9.10 1.57 18.98
N PRO A 139 9.77 2.64 19.41
CA PRO A 139 11.22 2.64 19.54
C PRO A 139 11.68 1.80 20.74
N ALA A 140 12.75 1.02 20.57
CA ALA A 140 13.37 0.30 21.68
C ALA A 140 13.88 1.32 22.73
N GLY A 141 13.53 1.10 24.00
CA GLY A 141 13.89 2.02 25.10
C GLY A 141 12.87 3.11 25.41
N CYS A 142 11.77 3.18 24.68
CA CYS A 142 10.73 4.21 24.83
C CYS A 142 9.43 3.61 25.32
N GLY A 143 9.53 2.91 26.44
CA GLY A 143 8.43 2.26 27.10
C GLY A 143 7.56 3.23 27.87
N ASN A 144 6.81 4.09 27.19
CA ASN A 144 5.85 4.99 27.84
C ASN A 144 4.51 5.12 27.09
N GLY A 145 4.37 4.44 25.95
CA GLY A 145 3.18 4.51 25.10
C GLY A 145 2.98 5.87 24.41
N GLN A 146 4.01 6.73 24.37
CA GLN A 146 3.92 8.10 23.84
C GLN A 146 4.53 8.23 22.43
N SER A 147 4.97 7.13 21.83
CA SER A 147 5.68 7.17 20.55
C SER A 147 5.35 5.96 19.70
N TYR A 148 5.19 6.19 18.40
CA TYR A 148 5.01 5.14 17.40
C TYR A 148 5.60 5.60 16.07
N ARG A 149 5.85 4.64 15.18
CA ARG A 149 6.11 4.87 13.76
C ARG A 149 5.25 3.93 12.92
N LEU A 150 4.78 4.46 11.80
CA LEU A 150 4.17 3.76 10.69
C LEU A 150 5.07 3.86 9.47
N ALA A 151 5.30 2.75 8.78
CA ALA A 151 6.11 2.72 7.56
C ALA A 151 5.49 1.90 6.45
N ALA A 152 5.81 2.28 5.22
CA ALA A 152 5.56 1.53 4.01
C ALA A 152 6.71 1.75 3.01
N TYR A 153 7.13 0.70 2.32
CA TYR A 153 8.11 0.85 1.24
C TYR A 153 7.42 1.29 -0.05
N LEU A 154 7.91 2.38 -0.64
CA LEU A 154 7.44 2.88 -1.93
C LEU A 154 8.19 2.20 -3.08
N GLU A 155 7.48 1.88 -4.15
CA GLU A 155 8.06 1.23 -5.33
C GLU A 155 8.84 2.20 -6.22
N THR A 156 8.45 3.47 -6.22
CA THR A 156 9.10 4.52 -7.00
C THR A 156 10.34 5.03 -6.25
N PRO A 157 11.54 4.95 -6.83
CA PRO A 157 12.74 5.56 -6.25
C PRO A 157 12.60 7.08 -6.15
N ASN A 158 13.13 7.68 -5.08
CA ASN A 158 13.10 9.14 -4.86
C ASN A 158 11.69 9.74 -4.94
N HIS A 159 10.68 9.02 -4.44
CA HIS A 159 9.30 9.50 -4.43
C HIS A 159 9.18 10.83 -3.65
N PRO A 160 8.43 11.84 -4.14
CA PRO A 160 8.35 13.16 -3.51
C PRO A 160 7.86 13.16 -2.05
N ALA A 161 7.09 12.15 -1.65
CA ALA A 161 6.63 12.00 -0.27
C ALA A 161 7.77 11.78 0.74
N LEU A 162 8.92 11.26 0.28
CA LEU A 162 10.11 11.00 1.10
C LEU A 162 10.90 12.29 1.44
N ALA A 163 10.49 13.44 0.90
CA ALA A 163 11.14 14.71 1.25
C ALA A 163 10.66 15.25 2.61
N ASN A 164 9.50 14.80 3.08
CA ASN A 164 8.82 15.31 4.27
C ASN A 164 8.44 14.21 5.26
N ASP A 165 9.02 13.02 5.10
CA ASP A 165 8.77 11.91 5.99
C ASP A 165 9.77 11.90 7.15
N LEU A 166 9.55 11.00 8.10
CA LEU A 166 10.37 10.90 9.29
C LEU A 166 11.56 10.00 9.01
N GLY A 167 12.79 10.53 9.03
CA GLY A 167 14.00 9.71 8.85
C GLY A 167 14.35 8.84 10.06
N GLY A 168 15.39 8.03 9.92
CA GLY A 168 15.93 7.15 10.98
C GLY A 168 15.57 5.68 10.79
N SER A 169 15.85 4.87 11.81
CA SER A 169 15.63 3.42 11.71
C SER A 169 14.31 3.01 12.38
N PHE A 170 13.66 1.99 11.82
CA PHE A 170 12.53 1.32 12.48
C PHE A 170 13.00 0.36 13.57
N TYR A 171 14.25 -0.13 13.47
CA TYR A 171 14.89 -1.10 14.38
C TYR A 171 16.41 -1.14 14.11
N ASN A 172 17.16 -1.92 14.91
CA ASN A 172 18.63 -2.15 14.84
C ASN A 172 19.25 -2.52 13.46
N ASN A 173 18.46 -2.63 12.40
CA ASN A 173 18.90 -2.74 11.02
C ASN A 173 18.48 -1.46 10.28
N ASN A 174 19.47 -0.59 10.03
CA ASN A 174 19.43 0.74 9.40
C ASN A 174 18.68 0.87 8.05
N GLY A 175 17.37 0.59 7.96
CA GLY A 175 16.71 0.59 6.65
C GLY A 175 15.22 0.90 6.62
N GLY A 176 14.62 1.35 7.73
CA GLY A 176 13.17 1.49 7.84
C GLY A 176 12.59 2.71 7.13
N CYS A 177 13.16 3.89 7.42
CA CYS A 177 12.72 5.18 6.88
C CYS A 177 13.75 5.86 5.99
N ASP A 178 14.87 5.17 5.77
CA ASP A 178 15.89 5.64 4.86
C ASP A 178 15.67 4.99 3.48
N GLY A 179 16.10 5.70 2.43
CA GLY A 179 15.97 5.21 1.06
C GLY A 179 14.53 5.33 0.52
N GLN A 180 13.81 4.21 0.41
CA GLN A 180 12.46 4.15 -0.17
C GLN A 180 11.36 3.92 0.88
N GLY A 181 11.72 3.81 2.17
CA GLY A 181 10.76 3.68 3.26
C GLY A 181 10.11 5.00 3.57
N TYR A 182 8.79 5.13 3.36
CA TYR A 182 8.01 6.29 3.75
C TYR A 182 7.50 6.13 5.17
N CYS A 183 7.87 7.06 6.05
CA CYS A 183 7.57 6.97 7.47
C CYS A 183 6.77 8.14 8.04
N VAL A 184 5.76 7.82 8.86
CA VAL A 184 5.04 8.78 9.69
C VAL A 184 4.99 8.29 11.14
N GLY A 185 4.63 9.13 12.09
CA GLY A 185 4.65 8.75 13.50
C GLY A 185 4.59 9.94 14.43
N ALA A 186 4.50 9.65 15.72
CA ALA A 186 4.46 10.65 16.78
C ALA A 186 5.50 10.35 17.87
N GLY A 187 5.85 11.40 18.63
CA GLY A 187 6.80 11.34 19.72
C GLY A 187 8.24 11.68 19.33
N THR A 188 9.03 12.07 20.32
CA THR A 188 10.41 12.56 20.15
C THR A 188 11.46 11.62 20.73
N CYS A 189 11.10 10.35 20.97
CA CYS A 189 12.02 9.44 21.64
C CYS A 189 13.26 9.17 20.78
N ALA A 190 14.44 9.13 21.39
CA ALA A 190 15.74 9.04 20.70
C ALA A 190 16.16 7.60 20.34
N GLY A 191 15.26 6.61 20.46
CA GLY A 191 15.53 5.19 20.22
C GLY A 191 15.24 4.70 18.79
N TRP A 192 15.29 5.60 17.81
CA TRP A 192 15.08 5.31 16.38
C TRP A 192 16.39 5.22 15.62
#